data_AF-A0A449BKZ9-F1
#
_entry.id   AF-A0A449BKZ9-F1
#
_cell.length_a   1.000
_cell.length_b   1.000
_cell.length_c   1.000
_cell.angle_alpha   90.00
_cell.angle_beta   90.00
_cell.angle_gamma   90.00
#
_symmetry.space_group_name_H-M   'P 1'
#
loop_
_entity.id
_entity.type
_entity.pdbx_description
1 polymer ?
#
loop_
_entity_poly.entity_id
_entity_poly.type
_entity_poly.pdbx_seq_one_letter_code
_entity_poly.pdbx_strand_id
1 'polypeptide(L)'
;MRERKTIKHRQYTIEEKNEIVINYLTGKSSGYTTLAKQLDIDSSVVRRWVKQYQTFGTTVDRCGIATKETTPNKGRPKQPIKYEDMSKE
;
A
#
# COMPACT_ATOMS: atom_id res chain seq x y z
N MET A 1 17.27 27.31 -2.70
CA MET A 1 16.30 26.24 -3.03
C MET A 1 16.47 25.13 -2.01
N ARG A 2 15.42 24.69 -1.31
CA ARG A 2 15.50 23.48 -0.45
C ARG A 2 15.38 22.25 -1.35
N GLU A 3 16.33 21.34 -1.26
CA GLU A 3 16.30 20.07 -2.00
C GLU A 3 15.01 19.31 -1.70
N ARG A 4 14.35 18.81 -2.76
CA ARG A 4 13.19 17.92 -2.61
C ARG A 4 13.69 16.57 -2.10
N LYS A 5 13.69 16.36 -0.78
CA LYS A 5 13.95 15.05 -0.17
C LYS A 5 12.74 14.14 -0.41
N THR A 6 12.80 13.28 -1.43
CA THR A 6 11.84 12.18 -1.57
C THR A 6 12.17 11.13 -0.50
N ILE A 7 11.48 11.16 0.63
CA ILE A 7 11.64 10.17 1.69
C ILE A 7 11.11 8.83 1.16
N LYS A 8 11.98 7.81 1.07
CA LYS A 8 11.57 6.45 0.76
C LYS A 8 11.03 5.82 2.05
N HIS A 9 9.72 5.61 2.11
CA HIS A 9 9.10 4.84 3.20
C HIS A 9 9.37 3.35 3.02
N ARG A 10 9.51 2.64 4.16
CA ARG A 10 9.59 1.18 4.17
C ARG A 10 8.35 0.59 3.50
N GLN A 11 8.57 -0.33 2.57
CA GLN A 11 7.50 -1.10 1.94
C GLN A 11 7.20 -2.32 2.79
N TYR A 12 5.92 -2.65 2.89
CA TYR A 12 5.44 -3.83 3.63
C TYR A 12 4.70 -4.75 2.66
N THR A 13 5.02 -6.04 2.71
CA THR A 13 4.26 -7.06 1.99
C THR A 13 2.88 -7.25 2.61
N ILE A 14 1.99 -7.95 1.90
CA ILE A 14 0.65 -8.25 2.43
C ILE A 14 0.74 -9.15 3.67
N GLU A 15 1.65 -10.12 3.64
CA GLU A 15 1.92 -11.04 4.74
C GLU A 15 2.38 -10.30 5.99
N GLU A 16 3.38 -9.42 5.87
CA GLU A 16 3.87 -8.59 6.98
C GLU A 16 2.74 -7.73 7.59
N LYS A 17 1.90 -7.12 6.74
CA LYS A 17 0.74 -6.34 7.20
C LYS A 17 -0.25 -7.21 7.99
N ASN A 18 -0.50 -8.43 7.52
CA ASN A 18 -1.41 -9.37 8.18
C ASN A 18 -0.86 -9.83 9.53
N GLU A 19 0.44 -10.16 9.62
CA GLU A 19 1.07 -10.52 10.89
C GLU A 19 0.95 -9.39 11.92
N ILE A 20 1.19 -8.15 11.50
CA ILE A 20 1.03 -6.96 12.36
C ILE A 20 -0.42 -6.84 12.85
N VAL A 21 -1.40 -7.01 11.97
CA VAL A 21 -2.82 -6.95 12.33
C VAL A 21 -3.22 -8.09 13.26
N ILE A 22 -2.74 -9.31 13.02
CA ILE A 22 -2.99 -10.46 13.89
C ILE A 22 -2.41 -10.18 15.28
N ASN A 23 -1.15 -9.75 15.37
CA ASN A 23 -0.52 -9.40 16.65
C ASN A 23 -1.27 -8.29 17.41
N TYR A 24 -1.93 -7.39 16.70
CA TYR A 24 -2.86 -6.40 17.27
C TYR A 24 -4.13 -7.06 17.81
N LEU A 25 -4.79 -7.90 17.02
CA LEU A 25 -6.05 -8.56 17.41
C LEU A 25 -5.87 -9.55 18.57
N THR A 26 -4.74 -10.24 18.65
CA THR A 26 -4.43 -11.18 19.74
C THR A 26 -4.09 -10.46 21.06
N GLY A 27 -4.08 -9.12 21.09
CA GLY A 27 -3.80 -8.33 22.30
C GLY A 27 -2.34 -8.37 22.77
N LYS A 28 -1.42 -8.89 21.95
CA LYS A 28 0.01 -8.96 22.27
C LYS A 28 0.71 -7.60 22.15
N SER A 29 0.12 -6.66 21.42
CA SER A 29 0.68 -5.33 21.21
C SER A 29 -0.15 -4.26 21.92
N SER A 30 0.55 -3.34 22.57
CA SER A 30 -0.01 -2.07 23.01
C SER A 30 -0.56 -1.36 21.76
N GLY A 31 -1.73 -0.70 21.84
CA GLY A 31 -2.59 -0.35 20.70
C GLY A 31 -2.00 0.45 19.50
N TYR A 32 -2.88 1.07 18.70
CA TYR A 32 -2.49 1.64 17.40
C TYR A 32 -1.27 2.55 17.42
N THR A 33 -1.18 3.43 18.43
CA THR A 33 -0.15 4.47 18.55
C THR A 33 1.24 3.90 18.81
N THR A 34 1.33 2.81 19.58
CA THR A 34 2.58 2.16 19.93
C THR A 34 3.11 1.30 18.79
N LEU A 35 2.23 0.56 18.10
CA LEU A 35 2.58 -0.16 16.87
C LEU A 35 3.05 0.79 15.77
N ALA A 36 2.32 1.89 15.57
CA ALA A 36 2.66 2.94 14.62
C ALA A 36 4.08 3.49 14.86
N LYS A 37 4.42 3.79 16.12
CA LYS A 37 5.76 4.25 16.50
C LYS A 37 6.86 3.21 16.26
N GLN A 38 6.59 1.93 16.57
CA GLN A 38 7.56 0.85 16.34
C GLN A 38 7.88 0.65 14.85
N LEU A 39 6.87 0.86 14.01
CA LEU A 39 6.98 0.67 12.56
C LEU A 39 7.36 1.96 11.81
N ASP A 40 7.44 3.10 12.51
CA ASP A 40 7.61 4.44 11.93
C ASP A 40 6.54 4.77 10.86
N ILE A 41 5.29 4.43 11.17
CA ILE A 41 4.13 4.67 10.30
C ILE A 41 3.10 5.50 11.06
N ASP A 42 2.25 6.21 10.34
CA ASP A 42 1.09 6.85 10.95
C ASP A 42 0.05 5.82 11.45
N SER A 43 -0.56 6.14 12.59
CA SER A 43 -1.61 5.32 13.22
C SER A 43 -2.82 5.06 12.32
N SER A 44 -3.11 5.97 11.39
CA SER A 44 -4.19 5.82 10.41
C SER A 44 -3.95 4.67 9.45
N VAL A 45 -2.68 4.36 9.14
CA VAL A 45 -2.29 3.24 8.26
C VAL A 45 -2.58 1.91 8.94
N VAL A 46 -2.21 1.77 10.22
CA VAL A 46 -2.51 0.57 11.01
C VAL A 46 -4.03 0.35 11.11
N ARG A 47 -4.78 1.42 11.41
CA ARG A 47 -6.25 1.36 11.45
C ARG A 47 -6.85 0.90 10.12
N ARG A 48 -6.29 1.36 9.00
CA ARG A 48 -6.72 0.94 7.66
C ARG A 48 -6.47 -0.55 7.44
N TRP A 49 -5.32 -1.08 7.83
CA TRP A 49 -5.02 -2.51 7.70
C TRP A 49 -5.98 -3.37 8.52
N VAL A 50 -6.25 -2.98 9.79
CA VAL A 50 -7.22 -3.70 10.63
C VAL A 50 -8.61 -3.70 9.99
N LYS A 51 -9.07 -2.56 9.46
CA LYS A 51 -10.37 -2.49 8.77
C LYS A 51 -10.42 -3.40 7.54
N GLN A 52 -9.36 -3.40 6.74
CA GLN A 52 -9.27 -4.28 5.56
C GLN A 52 -9.30 -5.76 5.94
N TYR A 53 -8.56 -6.12 6.98
CA TYR A 53 -8.53 -7.48 7.50
C TYR A 53 -9.90 -7.93 8.02
N GLN A 54 -10.63 -7.06 8.73
CA GLN A 54 -12.00 -7.37 9.19
C GLN A 54 -13.00 -7.53 8.05
N THR A 55 -12.85 -6.79 6.94
CA THR A 55 -13.80 -6.85 5.81
C THR A 55 -13.50 -7.97 4.82
N PHE A 56 -12.22 -8.28 4.59
CA PHE A 56 -11.79 -9.20 3.53
C PHE A 56 -11.08 -10.45 4.06
N GLY A 57 -10.81 -10.54 5.37
CA GLY A 57 -9.96 -11.56 5.97
C GLY A 57 -8.46 -11.39 5.68
N THR A 58 -8.07 -10.37 4.89
CA THR A 58 -6.69 -10.09 4.52
C THR A 58 -6.48 -8.60 4.20
N THR A 59 -5.24 -8.14 4.30
CA THR A 59 -4.86 -6.79 3.90
C THR A 59 -4.75 -6.70 2.39
N VAL A 60 -5.71 -6.01 1.75
CA VAL A 60 -5.73 -5.86 0.28
C VAL A 60 -4.92 -4.64 -0.15
N ASP A 61 -3.89 -4.86 -0.95
CA ASP A 61 -3.24 -3.79 -1.71
C ASP A 61 -3.98 -3.55 -3.03
N ARG A 62 -4.57 -2.36 -3.17
CA ARG A 62 -5.28 -1.94 -4.40
C ARG A 62 -4.43 -1.01 -5.25
N CYS A 63 -3.15 -0.80 -4.90
CA CYS A 63 -2.29 0.10 -5.65
C CYS A 63 -2.21 -0.31 -7.13
N GLY A 64 -2.69 0.56 -8.01
CA GLY A 64 -2.64 0.35 -9.47
C GLY A 64 -3.68 -0.61 -10.05
N ILE A 65 -4.67 -1.09 -9.27
CA ILE A 65 -5.76 -1.95 -9.76
C ILE A 65 -6.99 -1.08 -10.03
N ALA A 66 -7.54 -1.17 -11.25
CA ALA A 66 -8.75 -0.47 -11.61
C ALA A 66 -9.95 -0.96 -10.78
N THR A 67 -10.81 -0.04 -10.34
CA THR A 67 -11.99 -0.34 -9.51
C THR A 67 -13.13 -1.01 -10.25
N LYS A 68 -13.11 -1.01 -11.60
CA LYS A 68 -14.15 -1.60 -12.45
C LYS A 68 -13.54 -2.72 -13.28
N GLU A 69 -14.17 -3.89 -13.26
CA GLU A 69 -13.78 -5.05 -14.09
C GLU A 69 -13.84 -4.73 -15.59
N THR A 70 -14.76 -3.84 -16.00
CA THR A 70 -14.97 -3.43 -17.40
C THR A 70 -13.77 -2.68 -18.01
N THR A 71 -12.87 -2.09 -17.22
CA THR A 71 -11.70 -1.35 -17.71
C THR A 71 -10.48 -1.59 -16.83
N PRO A 72 -9.80 -2.76 -16.94
CA PRO A 72 -8.73 -3.15 -16.02
C PRO A 72 -7.47 -2.26 -16.12
N ASN A 73 -7.26 -1.59 -17.26
CA ASN A 73 -6.06 -0.79 -17.55
C ASN A 73 -6.33 0.73 -17.63
N LYS A 74 -7.31 1.26 -16.87
CA LYS A 74 -7.52 2.72 -16.83
C LYS A 74 -6.51 3.36 -15.87
N GLY A 75 -5.36 3.78 -16.38
CA GLY A 75 -4.27 4.38 -15.59
C GLY A 75 -3.00 4.62 -16.41
N ARG A 76 -1.89 4.98 -15.73
CA ARG A 76 -0.57 5.14 -16.36
C ARG A 76 -0.17 3.82 -17.02
N PRO A 77 0.22 3.79 -18.31
CA PRO A 77 0.62 2.57 -18.99
C PRO A 77 1.76 1.89 -18.23
N LYS A 78 1.66 0.57 -18.02
CA LYS A 78 2.70 -0.24 -17.34
C LYS A 78 4.02 -0.26 -18.12
N GLN A 79 3.95 -0.08 -19.44
CA GLN A 79 5.10 -0.05 -20.34
C GLN A 79 5.34 1.41 -20.79
N PRO A 80 6.57 1.93 -20.71
CA PRO A 80 6.91 3.19 -21.34
C PRO A 80 6.70 3.09 -22.86
N ILE A 81 6.17 4.15 -23.47
CA ILE A 81 6.00 4.26 -24.93
C ILE A 81 7.38 4.08 -25.57
N LYS A 82 7.53 3.11 -26.48
CA LYS A 82 8.79 2.94 -27.20
C LYS A 82 8.91 4.05 -28.25
N TYR A 83 10.08 4.70 -28.31
CA TYR A 83 10.36 5.76 -29.27
C TYR A 83 10.22 5.29 -30.73
N GLU A 84 10.48 4.00 -30.98
CA GLU A 84 10.37 3.33 -32.27
C GLU A 84 8.94 3.33 -32.83
N ASP A 85 7.93 3.27 -31.96
CA ASP A 85 6.50 3.28 -32.33
C ASP A 85 5.97 4.70 -32.62
N MET A 86 6.74 5.74 -32.27
CA MET A 86 6.39 7.16 -32.49
C MET A 86 6.83 7.66 -33.87
N SER A 87 7.63 6.89 -34.60
CA SER A 87 8.12 7.19 -35.95
C SER A 87 7.54 6.19 -36.94
N LYS A 88 6.23 6.30 -37.21
CA LYS A 88 5.63 5.66 -38.37
C LYS A 88 5.12 6.74 -39.31
N GLU A 89 6.07 7.31 -40.05
CA GLU A 89 6.03 7.77 -41.45
C GLU A 89 7.34 8.48 -41.78
#